data_AF-A0A433DFK8-F1
#
_entry.id   AF-A0A433DFK8-F1
#
_cell.length_a   1.000
_cell.length_b   1.000
_cell.length_c   1.000
_cell.angle_alpha   90.00
_cell.angle_beta   90.00
_cell.angle_gamma   90.00
#
_symmetry.space_group_name_H-M   'P 1'
#
loop_
_entity.id
_entity.type
_entity.pdbx_description
1 polymer ?
#
loop_
_entity_poly.entity_id
_entity_poly.type
_entity_poly.pdbx_seq_one_letter_code
_entity_poly.pdbx_strand_id
1 'polypeptide(L)'
;MSHLHKSSHPQAKPTETDIHKLSVVLDCPESYLNHDVGSDYFPDRGGLMSVPPTDPTLYRFYEILQVYGYPLKAIIHEKFGDGIMSAIDFTMDVAKIENPAGDRVKITMDGKFLPFKKW
;
A
#
# COMPACT_ATOMS: atom_id res chain seq x y z
N MET A 1 30.75 -1.94 1.25
CA MET A 1 30.14 -2.13 -0.08
C MET A 1 29.57 -3.54 -0.12
N SER A 2 28.30 -3.85 -0.32
CA SER A 2 27.06 -3.09 -0.51
C SER A 2 25.95 -4.16 -0.45
N HIS A 3 25.60 -4.61 0.77
CA HIS A 3 24.56 -5.61 1.02
C HIS A 3 23.38 -5.01 1.79
N LEU A 4 23.02 -3.77 1.46
CA LEU A 4 21.63 -3.34 1.63
C LEU A 4 20.82 -4.15 0.61
N HIS A 5 20.19 -5.21 1.13
CA HIS A 5 19.34 -6.13 0.40
C HIS A 5 18.36 -5.36 -0.50
N LYS A 6 18.13 -5.91 -1.70
CA LYS A 6 17.05 -5.54 -2.64
C LYS A 6 15.62 -5.54 -2.04
N SER A 7 15.47 -5.74 -0.73
CA SER A 7 14.20 -5.87 -0.01
C SER A 7 13.58 -4.54 0.44
N SER A 8 14.27 -3.41 0.30
CA SER A 8 13.78 -2.10 0.76
C SER A 8 13.61 -1.09 -0.38
N HIS A 9 13.02 -1.50 -1.50
CA HIS A 9 12.57 -0.51 -2.50
C HIS A 9 11.28 0.13 -1.97
N PRO A 10 11.30 1.41 -1.56
CA PRO A 10 10.13 2.04 -0.98
C PRO A 10 9.00 2.05 -2.01
N GLN A 11 7.80 1.66 -1.58
CA GLN A 11 6.60 1.61 -2.43
C GLN A 11 5.92 2.99 -2.58
N ALA A 12 6.49 4.02 -1.97
CA ALA A 12 6.08 5.42 -2.06
C ALA A 12 7.31 6.31 -2.32
N LYS A 13 7.07 7.46 -2.96
CA LYS A 13 8.10 8.49 -3.15
C LYS A 13 8.08 9.42 -1.93
N PRO A 14 9.19 9.56 -1.18
CA PRO A 14 9.24 10.52 -0.08
C PRO A 14 9.27 11.95 -0.64
N THR A 15 8.68 12.89 0.10
CA THR A 15 8.89 14.31 -0.12
C THR A 15 10.21 14.76 0.50
N GLU A 16 10.70 15.96 0.14
CA GLU A 16 11.88 16.55 0.80
C GLU A 16 11.70 16.67 2.32
N THR A 17 10.49 17.01 2.77
CA THR A 17 10.14 17.04 4.20
C THR A 17 10.19 15.66 4.84
N ASP A 18 9.80 14.60 4.12
CA ASP A 18 9.91 13.23 4.62
C ASP A 18 11.38 12.79 4.72
N ILE A 19 12.20 13.12 3.72
CA ILE A 19 13.65 12.83 3.72
C ILE A 19 14.33 13.46 4.94
N HIS A 20 14.04 14.74 5.21
CA HIS A 20 14.59 15.43 6.38
C HIS A 20 14.15 14.76 7.70
N LYS A 21 12.85 14.47 7.86
CA LYS A 21 12.33 13.78 9.05
C LYS A 21 12.95 12.40 9.23
N LEU A 22 13.12 11.64 8.14
CA LEU A 22 13.74 10.32 8.16
C LEU A 22 15.22 10.42 8.56
N SER A 23 15.96 11.38 8.04
CA SER A 23 17.36 11.62 8.43
C SER A 23 17.49 11.86 9.93
N VAL A 24 16.61 12.68 10.51
CA VAL A 24 16.59 12.94 11.95
C VAL A 24 16.26 11.69 12.76
N VAL A 25 15.21 10.94 12.37
CA VAL A 25 14.76 9.75 13.12
C VAL A 25 15.76 8.60 13.02
N LEU A 26 16.38 8.42 11.86
CA LEU A 26 17.34 7.34 11.59
C LEU A 26 18.78 7.71 11.97
N ASP A 27 19.02 8.93 12.45
CA ASP A 27 20.34 9.47 12.80
C ASP A 27 21.39 9.26 11.69
N CYS A 28 21.01 9.62 10.46
CA CYS A 28 21.88 9.47 9.28
C CYS A 28 21.93 10.75 8.44
N PRO A 29 23.04 11.06 7.75
CA PRO A 29 23.12 12.23 6.89
C PRO A 29 22.05 12.23 5.79
N GLU A 30 21.38 13.36 5.57
CA GLU A 30 20.39 13.53 4.49
C GLU A 30 20.95 13.21 3.10
N SER A 31 22.25 13.40 2.88
CA SER A 31 22.90 13.09 1.61
C SER A 31 22.78 11.62 1.21
N TYR A 32 22.72 10.70 2.18
CA TYR A 32 22.54 9.27 1.90
C TYR A 32 21.13 9.00 1.38
N LEU A 33 20.12 9.59 2.02
CA LEU A 33 18.73 9.44 1.58
C LEU A 33 18.48 10.15 0.24
N ASN A 34 19.07 11.33 0.03
CA ASN A 34 18.94 12.04 -1.24
C ASN A 34 19.61 11.30 -2.41
N HIS A 35 20.71 10.59 -2.16
CA HIS A 35 21.34 9.76 -3.18
C HIS A 35 20.42 8.61 -3.64
N ASP A 36 19.75 7.94 -2.70
CA ASP A 36 18.97 6.74 -2.99
C ASP A 36 17.51 7.04 -3.39
N VAL A 37 16.88 8.05 -2.77
CA VAL A 37 15.44 8.34 -2.89
C VAL A 37 15.14 9.84 -3.07
N GLY A 38 16.09 10.61 -3.62
CA GLY A 38 15.95 12.06 -3.86
C GLY A 38 14.95 12.45 -4.97
N SER A 39 15.04 13.68 -5.47
CA SER A 39 14.07 14.29 -6.39
C SER A 39 13.82 13.47 -7.66
N ASP A 40 14.86 12.84 -8.20
CA ASP A 40 14.81 12.14 -9.48
C ASP A 40 14.41 10.67 -9.33
N TYR A 41 14.30 10.19 -8.09
CA TYR A 41 13.84 8.84 -7.79
C TYR A 41 12.33 8.70 -8.05
N PHE A 42 11.96 7.60 -8.68
CA PHE A 42 10.57 7.16 -8.79
C PHE A 42 10.49 5.68 -8.37
N PRO A 43 9.54 5.31 -7.50
CA PRO A 43 9.49 3.96 -6.98
C PRO A 43 9.02 2.96 -8.02
N ASP A 44 9.75 1.85 -8.12
CA ASP A 44 9.26 0.64 -8.76
C ASP A 44 8.31 -0.05 -7.79
N ARG A 45 7.02 0.00 -8.14
CA ARG A 45 5.92 -0.49 -7.28
C ARG A 45 5.49 -1.88 -7.71
N GLY A 46 5.27 -2.75 -6.74
CA GLY A 46 5.07 -4.16 -6.99
C GLY A 46 6.40 -4.89 -7.20
N GLY A 47 6.41 -6.21 -7.03
CA GLY A 47 7.61 -7.04 -7.18
C GLY A 47 8.37 -7.36 -5.90
N LEU A 48 7.94 -6.85 -4.73
CA LEU A 48 8.51 -7.22 -3.43
C LEU A 48 8.13 -8.64 -2.98
N MET A 49 7.15 -9.28 -3.62
CA MET A 49 6.60 -10.56 -3.20
C MET A 49 6.23 -11.45 -4.40
N SER A 50 6.29 -12.77 -4.20
CA SER A 50 5.70 -13.74 -5.12
C SER A 50 4.18 -13.71 -5.06
N VAL A 51 3.53 -14.12 -6.14
CA VAL A 51 2.08 -14.37 -6.18
C VAL A 51 1.86 -15.87 -6.43
N PRO A 52 1.18 -16.61 -5.53
CA PRO A 52 0.59 -16.13 -4.28
C PRO A 52 1.64 -15.74 -3.21
N PRO A 53 1.26 -14.91 -2.23
CA PRO A 53 2.12 -14.58 -1.10
C PRO A 53 2.48 -15.83 -0.29
N THR A 54 3.73 -15.98 0.14
CA THR A 54 4.13 -17.05 1.07
C THR A 54 4.09 -16.62 2.53
N ASP A 55 4.19 -15.31 2.80
CA ASP A 55 4.02 -14.78 4.15
C ASP A 55 2.56 -14.98 4.63
N PRO A 56 2.34 -15.60 5.80
CA PRO A 56 0.99 -15.89 6.29
C PRO A 56 0.11 -14.65 6.49
N THR A 57 0.69 -13.52 6.89
CA THR A 57 -0.07 -12.28 7.12
C THR A 57 -0.56 -11.73 5.79
N LEU A 58 0.32 -11.67 4.78
CA LEU A 58 -0.03 -11.21 3.43
C LEU A 58 -0.97 -12.18 2.71
N TYR A 59 -0.82 -13.49 2.92
CA TYR A 59 -1.69 -14.50 2.33
C TYR A 59 -3.16 -14.33 2.73
N ARG A 60 -3.46 -13.84 3.94
CA ARG A 60 -4.85 -13.59 4.38
C ARG A 60 -5.54 -12.51 3.55
N PHE A 61 -4.83 -11.48 3.12
CA PHE A 61 -5.39 -10.48 2.20
C PHE A 61 -5.71 -11.07 0.83
N TYR A 62 -4.82 -11.94 0.33
CA TYR A 62 -5.04 -12.66 -0.91
C TYR A 62 -6.25 -13.60 -0.82
N GLU A 63 -6.42 -14.30 0.31
CA GLU A 63 -7.57 -15.17 0.57
C GLU A 63 -8.88 -14.38 0.70
N ILE A 64 -8.87 -13.22 1.39
CA ILE A 64 -10.03 -12.31 1.45
C ILE A 64 -10.45 -11.90 0.03
N LEU A 65 -9.52 -11.56 -0.86
CA LEU A 65 -9.84 -11.22 -2.24
C LEU A 65 -10.43 -12.41 -3.00
N GLN A 66 -9.90 -13.62 -2.80
CA GLN A 66 -10.45 -14.82 -3.45
C GLN A 66 -11.89 -15.13 -2.99
N VAL A 67 -12.19 -14.95 -1.71
CA VAL A 67 -13.52 -15.23 -1.14
C VAL A 67 -14.52 -14.11 -1.43
N TYR A 68 -14.12 -12.85 -1.26
CA TYR A 68 -15.02 -11.69 -1.27
C TYR A 68 -14.88 -10.80 -2.51
N GLY A 69 -13.92 -11.04 -3.40
CA GLY A 69 -13.66 -10.17 -4.55
C GLY A 69 -14.87 -9.99 -5.47
N TYR A 70 -15.55 -11.09 -5.85
CA TYR A 70 -16.76 -11.03 -6.67
C TYR A 70 -17.95 -10.39 -5.93
N PRO A 71 -18.28 -10.78 -4.68
CA PRO A 71 -19.28 -10.07 -3.89
C PRO A 71 -19.03 -8.56 -3.76
N LEU A 72 -17.80 -8.15 -3.45
CA LEU A 72 -17.43 -6.73 -3.35
C LEU A 72 -17.58 -6.00 -4.68
N LYS A 73 -17.14 -6.62 -5.79
CA LYS A 73 -17.33 -6.06 -7.14
C LYS A 73 -18.80 -5.83 -7.43
N ALA A 74 -19.67 -6.80 -7.13
CA ALA A 74 -21.10 -6.68 -7.36
C ALA A 74 -21.71 -5.51 -6.56
N ILE A 75 -21.36 -5.39 -5.28
CA ILE A 75 -21.84 -4.29 -4.42
C ILE A 75 -21.35 -2.92 -4.93
N ILE A 76 -20.09 -2.83 -5.36
CA ILE A 76 -19.55 -1.60 -5.94
C ILE A 76 -20.34 -1.23 -7.21
N HIS A 77 -20.59 -2.20 -8.09
CA HIS A 77 -21.35 -1.97 -9.32
C HIS A 77 -22.81 -1.59 -9.07
N GLU A 78 -23.45 -2.19 -8.06
CA GLU A 78 -24.80 -1.83 -7.65
C GLU A 78 -24.88 -0.38 -7.12
N LYS A 79 -23.89 0.03 -6.32
CA LYS A 79 -23.91 1.35 -5.65
C LYS A 79 -23.39 2.50 -6.50
N PHE A 80 -22.39 2.25 -7.34
CA PHE A 80 -21.64 3.30 -8.06
C PHE A 80 -21.74 3.17 -9.59
N GLY A 81 -22.22 2.04 -10.10
CA GLY A 81 -22.27 1.75 -11.54
C GLY A 81 -21.00 1.09 -12.07
N ASP A 82 -20.87 1.07 -13.40
CA ASP A 82 -19.75 0.41 -14.09
C ASP A 82 -18.45 1.21 -13.97
N GLY A 83 -17.51 0.67 -13.20
CA GLY A 83 -16.24 1.32 -12.89
C GLY A 83 -15.42 0.53 -11.87
N ILE A 84 -14.42 1.20 -11.31
CA ILE A 84 -13.49 0.64 -10.30
C ILE A 84 -13.23 1.63 -9.16
N MET A 85 -12.81 1.10 -8.02
CA MET A 85 -12.16 1.87 -6.97
C MET A 85 -10.68 2.06 -7.35
N SER A 86 -10.20 3.31 -7.38
CA SER A 86 -8.80 3.63 -7.62
C SER A 86 -7.91 3.09 -6.51
N ALA A 87 -6.72 2.58 -6.88
CA ALA A 87 -5.62 2.28 -5.95
C ALA A 87 -4.49 3.33 -6.01
N ILE A 88 -4.71 4.43 -6.74
CA ILE A 88 -3.76 5.56 -6.88
C ILE A 88 -4.26 6.77 -6.10
N ASP A 89 -5.50 7.19 -6.37
CA ASP A 89 -6.22 8.17 -5.56
C ASP A 89 -6.94 7.40 -4.45
N PHE A 90 -6.13 7.02 -3.46
CA PHE A 90 -6.45 5.99 -2.49
C PHE A 90 -5.72 6.22 -1.17
N THR A 91 -6.39 5.87 -0.07
CA THR A 91 -5.81 5.81 1.27
C THR A 91 -6.20 4.52 1.97
N MET A 92 -5.35 4.06 2.89
CA MET A 92 -5.62 2.91 3.74
C MET A 92 -5.19 3.23 5.16
N ASP A 93 -6.01 2.81 6.11
CA ASP A 93 -5.73 2.94 7.54
C ASP A 93 -5.90 1.58 8.24
N VAL A 94 -5.06 1.34 9.24
CA VAL A 94 -5.10 0.13 10.07
C VAL A 94 -5.20 0.54 11.53
N ALA A 95 -6.29 0.13 12.17
CA ALA A 95 -6.55 0.38 13.58
C ALA A 95 -6.70 -0.93 14.36
N LYS A 96 -6.19 -0.94 15.59
CA LYS A 96 -6.48 -1.99 16.56
C LYS A 96 -7.81 -1.69 17.24
N ILE A 97 -8.69 -2.68 17.29
CA ILE A 97 -9.95 -2.62 18.03
C ILE A 97 -9.90 -3.64 19.15
N GLU A 98 -9.90 -3.18 20.40
CA GLU A 98 -9.93 -4.06 21.56
C GLU A 98 -11.23 -4.86 21.58
N ASN A 99 -11.12 -6.15 21.88
CA ASN A 99 -12.28 -7.04 21.94
C ASN A 99 -12.06 -8.11 23.02
N PRO A 100 -13.06 -8.40 23.88
CA PRO A 100 -12.93 -9.39 24.94
C PRO A 100 -12.52 -10.80 24.48
N ALA A 101 -12.80 -11.17 23.23
CA ALA A 101 -12.43 -12.46 22.65
C ALA A 101 -11.08 -12.43 21.89
N GLY A 102 -10.34 -11.33 21.97
CA GLY A 102 -9.08 -11.10 21.27
C GLY A 102 -9.18 -9.93 20.30
N ASP A 103 -8.16 -9.07 20.33
CA ASP A 103 -8.10 -7.84 19.56
C ASP A 103 -8.33 -8.06 18.06
N ARG A 104 -8.97 -7.09 17.41
CA ARG A 104 -9.29 -7.14 15.99
C ARG A 104 -8.45 -6.12 15.22
N VAL A 105 -8.06 -6.50 14.01
CA VAL A 105 -7.48 -5.57 13.04
C VAL A 105 -8.61 -5.00 12.20
N LYS A 106 -8.83 -3.68 12.29
CA LYS A 106 -9.75 -2.94 11.42
C LYS A 106 -8.96 -2.29 10.31
N ILE A 107 -9.37 -2.54 9.07
CA ILE A 107 -8.76 -1.97 7.88
C ILE A 107 -9.81 -1.15 7.17
N THR A 108 -9.48 0.10 6.89
CA THR A 108 -10.33 1.00 6.09
C THR A 108 -9.62 1.26 4.78
N MET A 109 -10.32 1.02 3.67
CA MET A 109 -9.84 1.26 2.31
C MET A 109 -10.75 2.31 1.68
N ASP A 110 -10.19 3.46 1.34
CA ASP A 110 -10.92 4.57 0.72
C ASP A 110 -10.24 4.92 -0.60
N GLY A 111 -10.95 4.68 -1.71
CA GLY A 111 -10.47 4.94 -3.04
C GLY A 111 -11.52 5.66 -3.88
N LYS A 112 -11.06 6.63 -4.66
CA LYS A 112 -11.91 7.35 -5.59
C LYS A 112 -12.56 6.40 -6.60
N PHE A 113 -13.87 6.49 -6.77
CA PHE A 113 -14.58 5.76 -7.82
C PHE A 113 -14.28 6.36 -9.20
N LEU A 114 -13.94 5.51 -10.16
CA LEU A 114 -13.62 5.86 -11.53
C LEU A 114 -14.59 5.14 -12.48
N PRO A 115 -15.60 5.83 -13.04
CA PRO A 115 -16.51 5.24 -14.00
C PRO A 115 -15.78 4.95 -15.32
N PHE A 116 -16.12 3.84 -15.98
CA PHE A 116 -15.63 3.57 -17.32
C PHE A 116 -16.30 4.47 -18.35
N LYS A 117 -15.53 4.97 -19.32
CA LYS A 117 -16.07 5.77 -20.41
C LYS A 117 -16.88 4.90 -21.36
N LYS A 118 -18.09 5.36 -21.68
CA LYS A 118 -18.86 4.88 -22.84
C LYS A 118 -18.39 5.69 -24.05
N TRP A 119 -17.32 5.20 -24.70
CA TRP A 119 -16.69 5.70 -25.95
C TRP A 119 -16.55 7.23 -26.08
#